data_AF-A0A943X490-F1
#
_entry.id   AF-A0A943X490-F1
#
_cell.length_a   1.000
_cell.length_b   1.000
_cell.length_c   1.000
_cell.angle_alpha   90.00
_cell.angle_beta   90.00
_cell.angle_gamma   90.00
#
_symmetry.space_group_name_H-M   'P 1'
#
loop_
_entity.id
_entity.type
_entity.pdbx_description
1 polymer ?
#
loop_
_entity_poly.entity_id
_entity_poly.type
_entity_poly.pdbx_seq_one_letter_code
_entity_poly.pdbx_strand_id
1 'polypeptide(L)'
;MDNISKFYADAQRLKKHYRAEHSNYDGGEVCGQIKELFGRNNGHVKSLALSYADYWYDTYIMNSAEMENEPTEQHLQVLGSIQALIDNDPEQITELTQEDWKELCDLTNYEADDLPLEFLNDIMIIFVDHQAC
;
A
#
# COMPACT_ATOMS: atom_id res chain seq x y z
N MET A 1 -5.92 -18.56 0.53
CA MET A 1 -4.69 -17.77 0.45
C MET A 1 -5.12 -16.37 0.82
N ASP A 2 -4.55 -15.84 1.89
CA ASP A 2 -4.83 -14.47 2.36
C ASP A 2 -4.53 -13.45 1.23
N ASN A 3 -5.33 -12.39 1.12
CA ASN A 3 -5.19 -11.31 0.13
C ASN A 3 -3.78 -10.70 0.18
N ILE A 4 -3.22 -10.53 1.38
CA ILE A 4 -1.87 -10.03 1.60
C ILE A 4 -0.82 -10.99 1.02
N SER A 5 -0.97 -12.29 1.28
CA SER A 5 -0.08 -13.33 0.73
C SER A 5 -0.11 -13.37 -0.79
N LYS A 6 -1.29 -13.18 -1.39
CA LYS A 6 -1.45 -13.10 -2.85
C LYS A 6 -0.78 -11.83 -3.38
N PHE A 7 -0.99 -10.68 -2.74
CA PHE A 7 -0.36 -9.42 -3.12
C PHE A 7 1.16 -9.53 -3.13
N TYR A 8 1.78 -10.06 -2.07
CA TYR A 8 3.22 -10.28 -2.04
C TYR A 8 3.70 -11.21 -3.16
N ALA A 9 3.00 -12.31 -3.41
CA ALA A 9 3.37 -13.23 -4.48
C ALA A 9 3.33 -12.54 -5.87
N ASP A 10 2.33 -11.70 -6.12
CA ASP A 10 2.19 -10.96 -7.37
C ASP A 10 3.26 -9.85 -7.51
N ALA A 11 3.57 -9.12 -6.44
CA ALA A 11 4.67 -8.14 -6.43
C ALA A 11 6.04 -8.80 -6.68
N GLN A 12 6.31 -9.97 -6.07
CA GLN A 12 7.54 -10.71 -6.29
C GLN A 12 7.65 -11.24 -7.73
N ARG A 13 6.55 -11.73 -8.31
CA ARG A 13 6.50 -12.12 -9.72
C ARG A 13 6.81 -10.93 -10.61
N LEU A 14 6.21 -9.77 -10.36
CA LEU A 14 6.45 -8.54 -11.10
C LEU A 14 7.93 -8.16 -11.08
N LYS A 15 8.55 -8.08 -9.89
CA LYS A 15 9.99 -7.80 -9.73
C LYS A 15 10.86 -8.79 -10.51
N LYS A 16 10.53 -10.08 -10.47
CA LYS A 16 11.25 -11.13 -11.21
C LYS A 16 11.10 -10.98 -12.72
N HIS A 17 9.90 -10.70 -13.20
CA HIS A 17 9.64 -10.50 -14.64
C HIS A 17 10.38 -9.28 -15.16
N TYR A 18 10.33 -8.15 -14.44
CA TYR A 18 11.04 -6.94 -14.82
C TYR A 18 12.55 -7.19 -15.00
N ARG A 19 13.17 -7.88 -14.04
CA ARG A 19 14.61 -8.27 -14.09
C ARG A 19 14.96 -9.18 -15.27
N ALA A 20 14.02 -9.99 -15.75
CA ALA A 20 14.26 -10.87 -16.89
C ALA A 20 14.19 -10.12 -18.24
N GLU A 21 13.41 -9.03 -18.29
CA GLU A 21 13.16 -8.27 -19.52
C GLU A 21 14.08 -7.06 -19.68
N HIS A 22 14.65 -6.55 -18.58
CA HIS A 22 15.46 -5.33 -18.56
C HIS A 22 16.91 -5.64 -18.16
N SER A 23 17.87 -5.08 -18.91
CA SER A 23 19.30 -5.22 -18.63
C SER A 23 19.75 -4.46 -17.39
N ASN A 24 19.08 -3.34 -17.07
CA ASN A 24 19.28 -2.56 -15.86
C ASN A 24 17.97 -2.59 -15.06
N TYR A 25 18.09 -2.73 -13.74
CA TYR A 25 16.94 -2.73 -12.86
C TYR A 25 16.60 -1.30 -12.42
N ASP A 26 15.34 -0.88 -12.64
CA ASP A 26 14.80 0.39 -12.17
C ASP A 26 13.75 0.11 -11.08
N GLY A 27 14.12 0.34 -9.83
CA GLY A 27 13.20 0.13 -8.71
C GLY A 27 12.04 1.12 -8.68
N GLY A 28 12.23 2.33 -9.20
CA GLY A 28 11.16 3.33 -9.30
C GLY A 28 10.08 2.87 -10.26
N GLU A 29 10.46 2.38 -11.44
CA GLU A 29 9.51 1.82 -12.40
C GLU A 29 8.79 0.58 -11.84
N VAL A 30 9.52 -0.35 -11.21
CA VAL A 30 8.94 -1.54 -10.59
C VAL A 30 7.95 -1.18 -9.49
N CYS A 31 8.31 -0.27 -8.59
CA CYS A 31 7.42 0.22 -7.54
C CYS A 31 6.20 0.93 -8.14
N GLY A 32 6.37 1.70 -9.22
CA GLY A 32 5.25 2.29 -9.97
C GLY A 32 4.26 1.24 -10.48
N GLN A 33 4.76 0.14 -11.05
CA GLN A 33 3.90 -0.96 -11.50
C GLN A 33 3.22 -1.70 -10.32
N ILE A 34 3.86 -1.74 -9.14
CA ILE A 34 3.29 -2.31 -7.92
C ILE A 34 2.14 -1.44 -7.38
N LYS A 35 2.22 -0.10 -7.47
CA LYS A 35 1.09 0.80 -7.13
C LYS A 35 -0.13 0.48 -7.98
N GLU A 36 0.07 0.34 -9.29
CA GLU A 36 -1.01 -0.01 -10.22
C GLU A 36 -1.56 -1.42 -9.95
N LEU A 37 -0.72 -2.37 -9.56
CA LEU A 37 -1.15 -3.69 -9.10
C LEU A 37 -2.03 -3.56 -7.84
N PHE A 38 -1.61 -2.77 -6.86
CA PHE A 38 -2.33 -2.55 -5.61
C PHE A 38 -3.71 -1.93 -5.85
N GLY A 39 -3.79 -0.84 -6.63
CA GLY A 39 -5.07 -0.21 -6.97
C GLY A 39 -6.02 -1.13 -7.75
N ARG A 40 -5.48 -2.00 -8.64
CA ARG A 40 -6.29 -3.00 -9.35
C ARG A 40 -6.85 -4.08 -8.43
N ASN A 41 -6.05 -4.54 -7.45
CA ASN A 41 -6.48 -5.55 -6.49
C ASN A 41 -7.58 -5.01 -5.56
N ASN A 42 -7.54 -3.71 -5.25
CA ASN A 42 -8.49 -3.02 -4.39
C ASN A 42 -9.54 -2.23 -5.18
N GLY A 43 -10.05 -2.81 -6.28
CA GLY A 43 -10.94 -2.12 -7.22
C GLY A 43 -12.26 -1.57 -6.64
N HIS A 44 -12.68 -2.07 -5.48
CA HIS A 44 -13.88 -1.62 -4.77
C HIS A 44 -13.70 -0.27 -4.07
N VAL A 45 -12.45 0.12 -3.76
CA VAL A 45 -12.04 1.42 -3.20
C VAL A 45 -10.84 1.96 -3.99
N LYS A 46 -10.90 1.82 -5.33
CA LYS A 46 -9.74 2.01 -6.21
C LYS A 46 -9.05 3.36 -6.03
N SER A 47 -9.82 4.44 -5.89
CA SER A 47 -9.30 5.79 -5.72
C SER A 47 -8.44 5.87 -4.45
N LEU A 48 -9.03 5.55 -3.31
CA LEU A 48 -8.34 5.51 -2.01
C LEU A 48 -7.13 4.59 -2.01
N ALA A 49 -7.25 3.39 -2.61
CA ALA A 49 -6.14 2.45 -2.71
C ALA A 49 -4.97 3.02 -3.52
N LEU A 50 -5.23 3.78 -4.58
CA LEU A 50 -4.19 4.48 -5.33
C LEU A 50 -3.59 5.62 -4.51
N SER A 51 -4.41 6.41 -3.80
CA SER A 51 -3.92 7.47 -2.91
C SER A 51 -3.00 6.93 -1.81
N TYR A 52 -3.34 5.78 -1.21
CA TYR A 52 -2.46 5.11 -0.26
C TYR A 52 -1.17 4.57 -0.90
N ALA A 53 -1.26 4.02 -2.10
CA ALA A 53 -0.08 3.55 -2.83
C ALA A 53 0.82 4.71 -3.29
N ASP A 54 0.24 5.86 -3.61
CA ASP A 54 0.94 7.11 -3.90
C ASP A 54 1.70 7.59 -2.67
N TYR A 55 1.04 7.67 -1.51
CA TYR A 55 1.69 7.96 -0.24
C TYR A 55 2.87 7.02 0.03
N TRP A 56 2.65 5.71 -0.06
CA TRP A 56 3.71 4.72 0.13
C TRP A 56 4.91 4.96 -0.79
N TYR A 57 4.65 5.22 -2.06
CA TYR A 57 5.70 5.42 -3.06
C TYR A 57 6.50 6.69 -2.78
N ASP A 58 5.82 7.80 -2.50
CA ASP A 58 6.46 9.09 -2.27
C ASP A 58 7.25 9.11 -0.95
N THR A 59 6.71 8.45 0.09
CA THR A 59 7.32 8.42 1.42
C THR A 59 8.50 7.44 1.50
N TYR A 60 8.32 6.21 1.02
CA TYR A 60 9.29 5.13 1.23
C TYR A 60 10.19 4.83 0.03
N ILE A 61 9.71 5.05 -1.20
CA ILE A 61 10.46 4.67 -2.40
C ILE A 61 11.25 5.85 -2.95
N MET A 62 10.60 6.99 -3.19
CA MET A 62 11.23 8.14 -3.85
C MET A 62 12.37 8.77 -3.03
N ASN A 63 12.38 8.54 -1.72
CA ASN A 63 13.44 9.01 -0.82
C ASN A 63 14.58 7.99 -0.65
N SER A 64 14.51 6.83 -1.30
CA SER A 64 15.53 5.79 -1.17
C SER A 64 16.85 6.19 -1.81
N ALA A 65 17.94 5.96 -1.10
CA ALA A 65 19.30 6.18 -1.60
C ALA A 65 19.77 5.07 -2.56
N GLU A 66 19.12 3.91 -2.57
CA GLU A 66 19.50 2.71 -3.33
C GLU A 66 18.32 2.23 -4.19
N MET A 67 17.94 3.04 -5.18
CA MET A 67 16.78 2.77 -6.05
C MET A 67 16.87 1.41 -6.76
N GLU A 68 18.07 0.92 -7.05
CA GLU A 68 18.31 -0.39 -7.64
C GLU A 68 17.92 -1.58 -6.74
N ASN A 69 17.73 -1.34 -5.45
CA ASN A 69 17.31 -2.36 -4.48
C ASN A 69 15.80 -2.32 -4.21
N GLU A 70 15.11 -1.25 -4.62
CA GLU A 70 13.69 -1.03 -4.36
C GLU A 70 12.75 -1.91 -5.20
N PRO A 71 11.57 -2.33 -4.69
CA PRO A 71 11.18 -2.22 -3.30
C PRO A 71 11.97 -3.22 -2.45
N THR A 72 12.40 -2.79 -1.26
CA THR A 72 12.90 -3.69 -0.23
C THR A 72 11.76 -4.53 0.37
N GLU A 73 12.10 -5.58 1.13
CA GLU A 73 11.08 -6.38 1.83
C GLU A 73 10.29 -5.52 2.83
N GLN A 74 10.98 -4.67 3.59
CA GLN A 74 10.34 -3.76 4.55
C GLN A 74 9.39 -2.79 3.85
N HIS A 75 9.79 -2.21 2.72
CA HIS A 75 8.89 -1.32 1.96
C HIS A 75 7.67 -2.07 1.44
N LEU A 76 7.79 -3.33 1.01
CA LEU A 76 6.62 -4.14 0.67
C LEU A 76 5.74 -4.43 1.89
N GLN A 77 6.33 -4.67 3.07
CA GLN A 77 5.58 -4.93 4.30
C GLN A 77 4.74 -3.72 4.76
N VAL A 78 5.21 -2.49 4.54
CA VAL A 78 4.39 -1.28 4.74
C VAL A 78 3.15 -1.33 3.85
N LEU A 79 3.31 -1.56 2.54
CA LEU A 79 2.17 -1.62 1.63
C LEU A 79 1.26 -2.82 1.92
N GLY A 80 1.80 -3.92 2.45
CA GLY A 80 1.01 -5.05 2.96
C GLY A 80 0.23 -4.71 4.24
N SER A 81 0.78 -3.88 5.12
CA SER A 81 0.04 -3.35 6.29
C SER A 81 -1.10 -2.44 5.85
N ILE A 82 -0.91 -1.65 4.78
CA ILE A 82 -1.99 -0.87 4.15
C ILE A 82 -3.04 -1.81 3.51
N GLN A 83 -2.63 -2.91 2.88
CA GLN A 83 -3.57 -3.92 2.38
C GLN A 83 -4.42 -4.49 3.51
N ALA A 84 -3.80 -4.85 4.64
CA ALA A 84 -4.47 -5.37 5.83
C ALA A 84 -5.50 -4.37 6.39
N LEU A 85 -5.19 -3.07 6.37
CA LEU A 85 -6.13 -2.02 6.73
C LEU A 85 -7.36 -2.01 5.80
N ILE A 86 -7.17 -2.08 4.48
CA ILE A 86 -8.29 -2.15 3.51
C ILE A 86 -9.12 -3.43 3.70
N ASP A 87 -8.47 -4.54 4.00
CA ASP A 87 -9.12 -5.84 4.23
C ASP A 87 -9.80 -5.94 5.62
N ASN A 88 -9.73 -4.89 6.45
CA ASN A 88 -10.21 -4.87 7.84
C ASN A 88 -9.62 -6.03 8.67
N ASP A 89 -8.31 -6.25 8.52
CA ASP A 89 -7.54 -7.29 9.22
C ASP A 89 -6.44 -6.65 10.09
N PRO A 90 -6.79 -6.06 11.24
CA PRO A 90 -5.85 -5.31 12.08
C PRO A 90 -4.74 -6.20 12.69
N GLU A 91 -4.93 -7.51 12.77
CA GLU A 91 -3.91 -8.45 13.28
C GLU A 91 -2.68 -8.54 12.36
N GLN A 92 -2.84 -8.19 11.10
CA GLN A 92 -1.80 -8.25 10.07
C GLN A 92 -1.10 -6.90 9.82
N ILE A 93 -1.48 -5.84 10.54
CA ILE A 93 -0.88 -4.50 10.41
C ILE A 93 0.34 -4.41 11.33
N THR A 94 1.55 -4.45 10.78
CA THR A 94 2.78 -4.51 11.59
C THR A 94 3.76 -3.36 11.39
N GLU A 95 3.75 -2.68 10.24
CA GLU A 95 4.81 -1.74 9.87
C GLU A 95 4.41 -0.25 9.87
N LEU A 96 3.17 0.09 10.22
CA LEU A 96 2.69 1.48 10.19
C LEU A 96 3.16 2.28 11.41
N THR A 97 3.82 3.40 11.18
CA THR A 97 4.17 4.41 12.17
C THR A 97 2.97 5.30 12.50
N GLN A 98 3.08 6.11 13.56
CA GLN A 98 2.02 7.07 13.89
C GLN A 98 1.80 8.14 12.81
N GLU A 99 2.84 8.49 12.05
CA GLU A 99 2.72 9.43 10.93
C GLU A 99 1.95 8.80 9.78
N ASP A 100 2.21 7.53 9.47
CA ASP A 100 1.45 6.77 8.46
C ASP A 100 -0.02 6.72 8.81
N TRP A 101 -0.34 6.39 10.06
CA TRP A 101 -1.71 6.32 10.53
C TRP A 101 -2.47 7.64 10.30
N LYS A 102 -1.84 8.77 10.62
CA LYS A 102 -2.45 10.10 10.42
C LYS A 102 -2.67 10.40 8.95
N GLU A 103 -1.66 10.19 8.11
CA GLU A 103 -1.77 10.47 6.68
C GLU A 103 -2.85 9.58 6.04
N LEU A 104 -2.90 8.29 6.39
CA LEU A 104 -3.94 7.38 5.90
C LEU A 104 -5.35 7.79 6.38
N CYS A 105 -5.51 8.27 7.62
CA CYS A 105 -6.77 8.84 8.11
C CYS A 105 -7.15 10.10 7.30
N ASP A 106 -6.20 11.00 7.04
CA ASP A 106 -6.43 12.23 6.29
C ASP A 106 -6.84 11.94 4.83
N LEU A 107 -6.16 11.00 4.17
CA LEU A 107 -6.51 10.55 2.82
C LEU A 107 -7.91 9.90 2.79
N THR A 108 -8.25 9.09 3.80
CA THR A 108 -9.61 8.52 3.93
C THR A 108 -10.67 9.60 4.06
N ASN A 109 -10.43 10.59 4.92
CA ASN A 109 -11.36 11.69 5.14
C ASN A 109 -11.54 12.55 3.88
N TYR A 110 -10.48 12.73 3.09
CA TYR A 110 -10.56 13.45 1.82
C TYR A 110 -11.46 12.74 0.80
N GLU A 111 -11.46 11.40 0.79
CA GLU A 111 -12.26 10.59 -0.14
C GLU A 111 -13.59 10.09 0.43
N ALA A 112 -13.93 10.46 1.68
CA ALA A 112 -15.04 9.89 2.44
C ALA A 112 -16.40 9.93 1.70
N ASP A 113 -16.66 10.99 0.93
CA ASP A 113 -17.92 11.17 0.19
C ASP A 113 -18.13 10.12 -0.91
N ASP A 114 -17.04 9.55 -1.44
CA ASP A 114 -17.07 8.56 -2.54
C ASP A 114 -16.93 7.10 -2.05
N LEU A 115 -16.72 6.90 -0.75
CA LEU A 115 -16.51 5.57 -0.15
C LEU A 115 -17.83 4.90 0.27
N PRO A 116 -17.94 3.57 0.16
CA PRO A 116 -19.04 2.83 0.75
C PRO A 116 -19.11 3.06 2.26
N LEU A 117 -20.30 3.43 2.78
CA LEU A 117 -20.47 3.78 4.19
C LEU A 117 -20.03 2.68 5.17
N GLU A 118 -20.29 1.42 4.84
CA GLU A 118 -19.87 0.27 5.67
C GLU A 118 -18.34 0.19 5.76
N PHE A 119 -17.65 0.26 4.62
CA PHE A 119 -16.19 0.30 4.56
C PHE A 119 -15.63 1.50 5.33
N LEU A 120 -16.21 2.68 5.16
CA LEU A 120 -15.79 3.88 5.87
C LEU A 120 -15.96 3.74 7.39
N ASN A 121 -17.08 3.19 7.85
CA ASN A 121 -17.29 2.96 9.28
C ASN A 121 -16.24 1.98 9.86
N ASP A 122 -15.97 0.90 9.15
CA ASP A 122 -15.03 -0.12 9.59
C ASP A 122 -13.60 0.43 9.70
N ILE A 123 -13.12 1.12 8.65
CA ILE A 123 -11.75 1.66 8.64
C ILE A 123 -11.58 2.79 9.66
N MET A 124 -12.61 3.62 9.89
CA MET A 124 -12.57 4.71 10.87
C MET A 124 -12.48 4.20 12.30
N ILE A 125 -13.07 3.05 12.62
CA ILE A 125 -12.90 2.42 13.94
C ILE A 125 -11.42 2.08 14.16
N ILE A 126 -10.76 1.48 13.16
CA ILE A 126 -9.33 1.16 13.23
C ILE A 126 -8.51 2.44 13.44
N PHE A 127 -8.79 3.50 12.68
CA PHE A 127 -8.06 4.76 12.83
C PHE A 127 -8.19 5.38 14.22
N VAL A 128 -9.39 5.37 14.81
CA VAL A 128 -9.63 5.87 16.17
C VAL A 128 -8.89 5.02 17.21
N ASP A 129 -8.91 3.70 17.07
CA ASP A 129 -8.19 2.79 17.97
C ASP A 129 -6.67 3.04 17.94
N HIS A 130 -6.14 3.47 16.80
CA HIS A 130 -4.74 3.85 16.60
C HIS A 130 -4.43 5.34 16.89
N GLN A 131 -5.39 6.13 17.39
CA GLN A 131 -5.23 7.56 17.68
C GLN A 131 -4.74 8.36 16.45
N ALA A 132 -5.14 7.91 15.27
CA ALA A 132 -4.86 8.54 13.99
C ALA A 132 -5.79 9.72 13.72
N CYS A 133 -7.01 9.58 14.22
CA CYS A 133 -8.03 10.60 14.38
C CYS A 133 -8.40 10.63 15.90
#